data_AF-A0A5J5BRG1-F1
#
_entry.id   AF-A0A5J5BRG1-F1
#
_cell.length_a   1.000
_cell.length_b   1.000
_cell.length_c   1.000
_cell.angle_alpha   90.00
_cell.angle_beta   90.00
_cell.angle_gamma   90.00
#
_symmetry.space_group_name_H-M   'P 1'
#
loop_
_entity.id
_entity.type
_entity.pdbx_description
1 polymer ?
#
loop_
_entity_poly.entity_id
_entity_poly.type
_entity_poly.pdbx_seq_one_letter_code
_entity_poly.pdbx_strand_id
1 'polypeptide(L)'
;MVSSSMTTTVDQGGGTTIFAIHPDILQTHILTRLDGPTLASAGCTSSQLHALSTEEKLWMDICNHKWPSTNHPRVHKLISTFTAGHRSFFSDSFPTLDPHHRPSQPNPHSSSFTSELIFAVDIHYQDKLIFSRVQEIETLTGWFLCSPFRVDYLCEKEIVPTPVRFECGEDTCRLNLEENLTLSCIVINPTRKRAANVSSLRPILVQRHWLTGEIQLQYTTILAGHQRGRSSEFVQCRMVVTCGRGGEGGELQVREVSLLTEDMDEKNLTGKESLLIFQKAVDSGGRKIGKRGEERESYVCRRKKIKNTGKDFISGYKFLYALGTE
;
A
#
# COMPACT_ATOMS: atom_id res chain seq x y z
N MET A 1 -71.02 12.82 -16.70
CA MET A 1 -69.75 12.27 -17.21
C MET A 1 -69.03 11.62 -16.04
N VAL A 2 -69.03 10.29 -16.00
CA VAL A 2 -68.36 9.50 -14.96
C VAL A 2 -66.89 9.38 -15.38
N SER A 3 -65.99 9.90 -14.54
CA SER A 3 -64.55 9.80 -14.76
C SER A 3 -64.07 8.47 -14.19
N SER A 4 -63.82 7.48 -15.06
CA SER A 4 -63.15 6.24 -14.68
C SER A 4 -61.65 6.50 -14.52
N SER A 5 -61.15 6.43 -13.29
CA SER A 5 -59.70 6.30 -13.06
C SER A 5 -59.28 4.87 -13.42
N MET A 6 -58.50 4.71 -14.48
CA MET A 6 -57.78 3.47 -14.75
C MET A 6 -56.70 3.30 -13.69
N THR A 7 -56.95 2.44 -12.70
CA THR A 7 -55.90 1.84 -11.88
C THR A 7 -55.12 0.87 -12.75
N THR A 8 -53.91 1.26 -13.15
CA THR A 8 -52.90 0.35 -13.69
C THR A 8 -52.45 -0.59 -12.57
N THR A 9 -53.04 -1.78 -12.53
CA THR A 9 -52.52 -2.90 -11.76
C THR A 9 -51.24 -3.38 -12.43
N VAL A 10 -50.11 -2.89 -11.93
CA VAL A 10 -48.82 -3.54 -12.16
C VAL A 10 -48.88 -4.86 -11.41
N ASP A 11 -48.87 -5.95 -12.17
CA ASP A 11 -48.71 -7.31 -11.68
C ASP A 11 -47.38 -7.41 -10.90
N GLN A 12 -47.44 -7.22 -9.58
CA GLN A 12 -46.31 -7.48 -8.70
C GLN A 12 -46.17 -8.99 -8.57
N GLY A 13 -45.40 -9.59 -9.47
CA GLY A 13 -44.87 -10.93 -9.27
C GLY A 13 -44.28 -11.04 -7.86
N GLY A 14 -44.69 -12.08 -7.13
CA GLY A 14 -44.35 -12.34 -5.73
C GLY A 14 -42.87 -12.62 -5.48
N GLY A 15 -42.02 -11.62 -5.73
CA GLY A 15 -40.61 -11.62 -5.37
C GLY A 15 -40.46 -11.18 -3.92
N THR A 16 -40.06 -12.10 -3.05
CA THR A 16 -39.60 -11.73 -1.70
C THR A 16 -38.34 -10.88 -1.82
N THR A 17 -38.34 -9.70 -1.21
CA THR A 17 -37.16 -8.82 -1.19
C THR A 17 -36.11 -9.36 -0.22
N ILE A 18 -34.84 -8.95 -0.37
CA ILE A 18 -33.76 -9.33 0.56
C ILE A 18 -34.07 -8.89 2.01
N PHE A 19 -34.89 -7.86 2.18
CA PHE A 19 -35.33 -7.35 3.48
C PHE A 19 -36.43 -8.19 4.14
N ALA A 20 -36.92 -9.24 3.47
CA ALA A 20 -37.70 -10.28 4.14
C ALA A 20 -36.85 -11.10 5.12
N ILE A 21 -35.52 -11.06 4.98
CA ILE A 21 -34.57 -11.65 5.93
C ILE A 21 -34.47 -10.74 7.17
N HIS A 22 -34.42 -11.34 8.36
CA HIS A 22 -34.27 -10.58 9.61
C HIS A 22 -32.98 -9.71 9.58
N PRO A 23 -33.03 -8.44 10.01
CA PRO A 23 -31.88 -7.53 9.99
C PRO A 23 -30.62 -8.11 10.66
N ASP A 24 -30.77 -8.81 11.77
CA ASP A 24 -29.62 -9.43 12.46
C ASP A 24 -28.92 -10.48 11.60
N ILE A 25 -29.65 -11.26 10.80
CA ILE A 25 -29.06 -12.25 9.89
C ILE A 25 -28.30 -11.54 8.76
N LEU A 26 -28.88 -10.46 8.22
CA LEU A 26 -28.21 -9.62 7.23
C LEU A 26 -26.90 -9.06 7.79
N GLN A 27 -26.94 -8.48 8.99
CA GLN A 27 -25.79 -7.84 9.62
C GLN A 27 -24.71 -8.85 10.05
N THR A 28 -25.08 -9.95 10.70
CA THR A 28 -24.13 -10.84 11.38
C THR A 28 -23.64 -12.02 10.52
N HIS A 29 -24.41 -12.44 9.50
CA HIS A 29 -24.09 -13.62 8.70
C HIS A 29 -23.90 -13.36 7.21
N ILE A 30 -24.49 -12.29 6.66
CA ILE A 30 -24.39 -11.97 5.23
C ILE A 30 -23.34 -10.89 5.01
N LEU A 31 -23.50 -9.71 5.60
CA LEU A 31 -22.60 -8.56 5.38
C LEU A 31 -21.19 -8.79 5.93
N THR A 32 -21.04 -9.55 7.02
CA THR A 32 -19.73 -9.94 7.60
C THR A 32 -18.88 -10.82 6.67
N ARG A 33 -19.47 -11.40 5.63
CA ARG A 33 -18.75 -12.25 4.65
C ARG A 33 -18.28 -11.49 3.42
N LEU A 34 -18.67 -10.22 3.27
CA LEU A 34 -18.31 -9.40 2.12
C LEU A 34 -16.96 -8.72 2.38
N ASP A 35 -16.11 -8.69 1.35
CA ASP A 35 -14.91 -7.86 1.38
C ASP A 35 -15.27 -6.36 1.24
N GLY A 36 -14.32 -5.48 1.53
CA GLY A 36 -14.56 -4.03 1.52
C GLY A 36 -15.20 -3.51 0.21
N PRO A 37 -14.66 -3.84 -0.98
CA PRO A 37 -15.25 -3.41 -2.25
C PRO A 37 -16.66 -3.96 -2.48
N THR A 38 -16.91 -5.23 -2.16
CA THR A 38 -18.24 -5.83 -2.32
C THR A 38 -19.24 -5.23 -1.32
N LEU A 39 -18.82 -4.96 -0.09
CA LEU A 39 -19.64 -4.29 0.93
C LEU A 39 -20.01 -2.86 0.51
N ALA A 40 -19.04 -2.11 -0.02
CA ALA A 40 -19.29 -0.78 -0.58
C ALA A 40 -20.27 -0.83 -1.75
N SER A 41 -20.08 -1.78 -2.67
CA SER A 41 -20.97 -1.98 -3.82
C SER A 41 -22.39 -2.34 -3.40
N ALA A 42 -22.56 -3.26 -2.43
CA ALA A 42 -23.84 -3.61 -1.85
C ALA A 42 -24.54 -2.37 -1.24
N GLY A 43 -23.78 -1.52 -0.54
CA GLY A 43 -24.27 -0.27 0.04
C GLY A 43 -24.70 0.80 -0.99
N CYS A 44 -24.40 0.64 -2.28
CA CYS A 44 -24.86 1.53 -3.35
C CYS A 44 -26.21 1.12 -3.95
N THR A 45 -26.74 -0.06 -3.59
CA THR A 45 -27.94 -0.62 -4.24
C THR A 45 -29.26 -0.09 -3.66
N SER A 46 -29.28 0.32 -2.38
CA SER A 46 -30.45 0.92 -1.72
C SER A 46 -30.04 1.69 -0.46
N SER A 47 -30.93 2.57 0.04
CA SER A 47 -30.70 3.31 1.29
C SER A 47 -30.59 2.40 2.52
N GLN A 48 -31.34 1.29 2.54
CA GLN A 48 -31.32 0.32 3.64
C GLN A 48 -29.99 -0.44 3.66
N LEU A 49 -29.53 -0.96 2.51
CA LEU A 49 -28.21 -1.60 2.43
C LEU A 49 -27.09 -0.60 2.66
N HIS A 50 -27.24 0.66 2.25
CA HIS A 50 -26.29 1.71 2.59
C HIS A 50 -26.10 1.84 4.10
N ALA A 51 -27.21 2.01 4.85
CA ALA A 51 -27.17 2.16 6.30
C ALA A 51 -26.50 0.95 6.99
N LEU A 52 -26.85 -0.27 6.58
CA LEU A 52 -26.25 -1.49 7.12
C LEU A 52 -24.76 -1.62 6.76
N SER A 53 -24.38 -1.32 5.52
CA SER A 53 -23.00 -1.39 5.05
C SER A 53 -22.09 -0.27 5.61
N THR A 54 -22.64 0.74 6.29
CA THR A 54 -21.85 1.81 6.93
C THR A 54 -21.48 1.54 8.39
N GLU A 55 -21.91 0.40 8.96
CA GLU A 55 -21.59 0.00 10.33
C GLU A 55 -20.07 -0.07 10.56
N GLU A 56 -19.58 0.66 11.56
CA GLU A 56 -18.15 0.82 11.82
C GLU A 56 -17.47 -0.52 12.15
N LYS A 57 -18.17 -1.41 12.87
CA LYS A 57 -17.65 -2.72 13.23
C LYS A 57 -17.32 -3.57 12.00
N LEU A 58 -18.14 -3.53 10.95
CA LEU A 58 -17.86 -4.25 9.70
C LEU A 58 -16.56 -3.78 9.07
N TRP A 59 -16.37 -2.45 8.97
CA TRP A 59 -15.16 -1.88 8.39
C TRP A 59 -13.93 -2.10 9.26
N MET A 60 -14.07 -2.07 10.58
CA MET A 60 -13.01 -2.42 11.53
C MET A 60 -12.57 -3.86 11.35
N ASP A 61 -13.51 -4.81 11.30
CA ASP A 61 -13.22 -6.24 11.10
C ASP A 61 -12.57 -6.48 9.73
N ILE A 62 -13.06 -5.81 8.67
CA ILE A 62 -12.45 -5.85 7.32
C ILE A 62 -11.01 -5.31 7.35
N CYS A 63 -10.76 -4.19 8.01
CA CYS A 63 -9.42 -3.61 8.11
C CYS A 63 -8.48 -4.53 8.89
N ASN A 64 -8.89 -5.03 10.06
CA ASN A 64 -8.08 -5.92 10.89
C ASN A 64 -7.79 -7.26 10.20
N HIS A 65 -8.74 -7.77 9.41
CA HIS A 65 -8.53 -8.98 8.63
C HIS A 65 -7.54 -8.76 7.49
N LYS A 66 -7.65 -7.62 6.78
CA LYS A 66 -6.80 -7.31 5.63
C LYS A 66 -5.40 -6.85 6.02
N TRP A 67 -5.30 -6.12 7.12
CA TRP A 67 -4.09 -5.49 7.63
C TRP A 67 -4.01 -5.69 9.15
N PRO A 68 -3.52 -6.85 9.63
CA PRO A 68 -3.48 -7.17 11.06
C PRO A 68 -2.82 -6.12 11.95
N SER A 69 -1.88 -5.34 11.40
CA SER A 69 -1.24 -4.21 12.06
C SER A 69 -2.22 -3.11 12.52
N THR A 70 -3.43 -3.02 11.96
CA THR A 70 -4.46 -2.07 12.41
C THR A 70 -5.05 -2.41 13.77
N ASN A 71 -4.91 -3.66 14.23
CA ASN A 71 -5.33 -4.07 15.56
C ASN A 71 -4.39 -3.56 16.68
N HIS A 72 -3.25 -2.95 16.31
CA HIS A 72 -2.37 -2.30 17.27
C HIS A 72 -3.13 -1.20 18.03
N PRO A 73 -3.09 -1.13 19.38
CA PRO A 73 -3.97 -0.26 20.16
C PRO A 73 -3.94 1.21 19.76
N ARG A 74 -2.75 1.74 19.43
CA ARG A 74 -2.60 3.12 18.95
C ARG A 74 -3.21 3.32 17.56
N VAL A 75 -2.97 2.39 16.64
CA VAL A 75 -3.46 2.49 15.26
C VAL A 75 -4.98 2.39 15.24
N HIS A 76 -5.53 1.39 15.94
CA HIS A 76 -6.96 1.22 16.13
C HIS A 76 -7.62 2.50 16.69
N LYS A 77 -7.06 3.04 17.79
CA LYS A 77 -7.57 4.27 18.39
C LYS A 77 -7.48 5.46 17.43
N LEU A 78 -6.38 5.58 16.68
CA LEU A 78 -6.18 6.66 15.71
C LEU A 78 -7.19 6.58 14.56
N ILE A 79 -7.36 5.40 13.95
CA ILE A 79 -8.31 5.19 12.85
C ILE A 79 -9.73 5.55 13.28
N SER A 80 -10.10 5.20 14.51
CA SER A 80 -11.41 5.56 15.09
C SER A 80 -11.65 7.08 15.18
N THR A 81 -10.60 7.91 15.07
CA THR A 81 -10.74 9.38 15.04
C THR A 81 -10.92 9.98 13.64
N PHE A 82 -10.83 9.15 12.59
CA PHE A 82 -11.03 9.59 11.20
C PHE A 82 -12.50 9.97 10.98
N THR A 83 -12.77 10.83 9.99
CA THR A 83 -14.14 11.35 9.73
C THR A 83 -15.17 10.25 9.49
N ALA A 84 -14.78 9.11 8.89
CA ALA A 84 -15.62 7.92 8.73
C ALA A 84 -14.90 6.65 9.21
N GLY A 85 -14.12 6.78 10.28
CA GLY A 85 -13.46 5.66 10.95
C GLY A 85 -12.69 4.72 10.01
N HIS A 86 -12.87 3.42 10.24
CA HIS A 86 -12.24 2.35 9.47
C HIS A 86 -12.69 2.33 8.00
N ARG A 87 -13.89 2.81 7.69
CA ARG A 87 -14.35 2.92 6.29
C ARG A 87 -13.51 3.91 5.50
N SER A 88 -13.27 5.10 6.06
CA SER A 88 -12.38 6.09 5.41
C SER A 88 -10.94 5.58 5.32
N PHE A 89 -10.43 4.94 6.37
CA PHE A 89 -9.10 4.34 6.35
C PHE A 89 -8.96 3.25 5.28
N PHE A 90 -9.98 2.41 5.11
CA PHE A 90 -9.99 1.39 4.07
C PHE A 90 -9.94 2.02 2.68
N SER A 91 -10.78 3.02 2.42
CA SER A 91 -10.78 3.74 1.14
C SER A 91 -9.46 4.46 0.86
N ASP A 92 -8.80 4.93 1.91
CA ASP A 92 -7.50 5.58 1.82
C ASP A 92 -6.37 4.59 1.54
N SER A 93 -6.47 3.36 2.05
CA SER A 93 -5.40 2.36 1.99
C SER A 93 -5.59 1.32 0.88
N PHE A 94 -6.82 1.17 0.37
CA PHE A 94 -7.17 0.25 -0.71
C PHE A 94 -7.84 1.00 -1.88
N PRO A 95 -7.48 0.68 -3.13
CA PRO A 95 -6.32 -0.13 -3.54
C PRO A 95 -4.98 0.57 -3.30
N THR A 96 -3.89 0.03 -3.86
CA THR A 96 -2.59 0.68 -3.84
C THR A 96 -2.61 2.03 -4.59
N LEU A 97 -1.59 2.86 -4.31
CA LEU A 97 -1.39 4.12 -5.00
C LEU A 97 -1.24 3.92 -6.51
N ASP A 98 -1.87 4.79 -7.30
CA ASP A 98 -1.69 4.84 -8.75
C ASP A 98 -0.32 5.45 -9.07
N PRO A 99 0.63 4.69 -9.63
CA PRO A 99 1.95 5.20 -9.97
C PRO A 99 1.91 6.24 -11.11
N HIS A 100 0.81 6.31 -11.88
CA HIS A 100 0.62 7.25 -12.98
C HIS A 100 -0.03 8.54 -12.55
N HIS A 101 -0.68 8.55 -11.38
CA HIS A 101 -1.32 9.75 -10.86
C HIS A 101 -0.25 10.76 -10.47
N ARG A 102 -0.34 11.95 -11.07
CA ARG A 102 0.47 13.10 -10.71
C ARG A 102 -0.41 14.07 -9.94
N PRO A 103 -0.25 14.16 -8.61
CA PRO A 103 -0.96 15.17 -7.86
C PRO A 103 -0.56 16.55 -8.38
N SER A 104 -1.53 17.45 -8.50
CA SER A 104 -1.28 18.87 -8.74
C SER A 104 -0.29 19.41 -7.71
N GLN A 105 0.44 20.47 -8.08
CA GLN A 105 1.40 21.06 -7.13
C GLN A 105 0.67 21.47 -5.86
N PRO A 106 1.20 21.13 -4.67
CA PRO A 106 0.57 21.47 -3.41
C PRO A 106 0.48 22.99 -3.28
N ASN A 107 -0.62 23.46 -2.69
CA ASN A 107 -0.76 24.86 -2.33
C ASN A 107 0.34 25.19 -1.29
N PRO A 108 1.25 26.15 -1.54
CA PRO A 108 2.38 26.46 -0.65
C PRO A 108 1.97 26.87 0.77
N HIS A 109 0.70 27.20 1.00
CA HIS A 109 0.13 27.55 2.31
C HIS A 109 -0.39 26.35 3.13
N SER A 110 -0.35 25.13 2.60
CA SER A 110 -0.89 23.92 3.25
C SER A 110 0.15 23.04 3.94
N SER A 111 1.44 23.41 3.85
CA SER A 111 2.60 22.58 4.21
C SER A 111 2.97 22.63 5.70
N SER A 112 2.00 22.49 6.60
CA SER A 112 2.38 22.12 7.97
C SER A 112 3.04 20.74 7.93
N PHE A 113 4.31 20.68 8.33
CA PHE A 113 4.97 19.41 8.57
C PHE A 113 4.15 18.65 9.60
N THR A 114 3.79 17.42 9.27
CA THR A 114 3.24 16.51 10.28
C THR A 114 4.35 16.23 11.26
N SER A 115 4.02 16.14 12.55
CA SER A 115 4.98 15.85 13.62
C SER A 115 5.33 14.38 13.72
N GLU A 116 4.52 13.52 13.09
CA GLU A 116 4.62 12.08 13.19
C GLU A 116 4.11 11.39 11.92
N LEU A 117 4.75 10.29 11.54
CA LEU A 117 4.17 9.30 10.63
C LEU A 117 4.15 7.93 11.31
N ILE A 118 3.10 7.15 11.04
CA ILE A 118 3.00 5.76 11.48
C ILE A 118 3.05 4.87 10.25
N PHE A 119 3.89 3.84 10.29
CA PHE A 119 4.01 2.81 9.27
C PHE A 119 3.50 1.49 9.82
N ALA A 120 2.45 0.95 9.20
CA ALA A 120 1.85 -0.32 9.57
C ALA A 120 2.17 -1.34 8.46
N VAL A 121 2.96 -2.37 8.80
CA VAL A 121 3.50 -3.34 7.85
C VAL A 121 2.98 -4.72 8.18
N ASP A 122 2.43 -5.40 7.17
CA ASP A 122 1.99 -6.79 7.26
C ASP A 122 2.55 -7.59 6.07
N ILE A 123 3.06 -8.79 6.34
CA ILE A 123 3.54 -9.73 5.33
C ILE A 123 2.77 -11.04 5.48
N HIS A 124 2.19 -11.50 4.38
CA HIS A 124 1.46 -12.77 4.32
C HIS A 124 2.14 -13.72 3.35
N TYR A 125 2.15 -15.01 3.71
CA TYR A 125 2.49 -16.11 2.82
C TYR A 125 1.27 -17.02 2.67
N GLN A 126 0.76 -17.21 1.45
CA GLN A 126 -0.47 -18.00 1.20
C GLN A 126 -1.63 -17.56 2.12
N ASP A 127 -1.85 -16.23 2.20
CA ASP A 127 -2.85 -15.59 3.07
C ASP A 127 -2.67 -15.81 4.59
N LYS A 128 -1.58 -16.47 5.01
CA LYS A 128 -1.20 -16.60 6.42
C LYS A 128 -0.25 -15.48 6.81
N LEU A 129 -0.55 -14.79 7.90
CA LEU A 129 0.30 -13.74 8.45
C LEU A 129 1.64 -14.34 8.93
N ILE A 130 2.75 -13.81 8.44
CA ILE A 130 4.10 -14.20 8.86
C ILE A 130 4.88 -13.06 9.54
N PHE A 131 4.43 -11.82 9.36
CA PHE A 131 5.02 -10.64 9.99
C PHE A 131 3.97 -9.53 10.10
N SER A 132 3.88 -8.87 11.26
CA SER A 132 3.04 -7.70 11.46
C SER A 132 3.70 -6.76 12.47
N ARG A 133 3.96 -5.51 12.08
CA ARG A 133 4.51 -4.49 12.97
C ARG A 133 4.03 -3.09 12.64
N VAL A 134 4.06 -2.25 13.67
CA VAL A 134 3.80 -0.82 13.59
C VAL A 134 5.05 -0.08 14.02
N GLN A 135 5.49 0.88 13.22
CA GLN A 135 6.60 1.77 13.53
C GLN A 135 6.12 3.21 13.51
N GLU A 136 6.39 3.94 14.57
CA GLU A 136 6.12 5.37 14.68
C GLU A 136 7.41 6.13 14.44
N ILE A 137 7.31 7.24 13.72
CA ILE A 137 8.46 8.08 13.36
C ILE A 137 8.14 9.52 13.71
N GLU A 138 8.93 10.10 14.60
CA GLU A 138 8.96 11.53 14.84
C GLU A 138 9.71 12.23 13.70
N THR A 139 9.05 13.19 13.07
CA THR A 139 9.48 13.77 11.79
C THR A 139 10.09 15.16 11.91
N LEU A 140 10.12 15.73 13.11
CA LEU A 140 10.62 17.10 13.37
C LEU A 140 12.03 17.13 13.93
N THR A 141 12.61 15.98 14.27
CA THR A 141 13.98 15.92 14.79
C THR A 141 14.97 16.31 13.69
N GLY A 142 16.00 17.08 14.07
CA GLY A 142 17.08 17.44 13.12
C GLY A 142 17.77 16.21 12.53
N TRP A 143 17.87 15.13 13.31
CA TRP A 143 18.40 13.84 12.84
C TRP A 143 17.54 13.24 11.73
N PHE A 144 16.21 13.14 11.93
CA PHE A 144 15.32 12.64 10.89
C PHE A 144 15.41 13.49 9.62
N LEU A 145 15.35 14.82 9.76
CA LEU A 145 15.30 15.73 8.62
C LEU A 145 16.55 15.70 7.74
N CYS A 146 17.72 15.41 8.31
CA CYS A 146 19.01 15.44 7.62
C CYS A 146 19.55 14.06 7.25
N SER A 147 19.15 12.99 7.95
CA SER A 147 19.65 11.64 7.70
C SER A 147 18.98 10.98 6.50
N PRO A 148 19.67 10.06 5.80
CA PRO A 148 19.05 9.16 4.84
C PRO A 148 17.85 8.44 5.47
N PHE A 149 16.71 8.45 4.78
CA PHE A 149 15.49 7.84 5.29
C PHE A 149 15.58 6.32 5.19
N ARG A 150 15.53 5.68 6.36
CA ARG A 150 15.43 4.23 6.52
C ARG A 150 14.58 3.91 7.73
N VAL A 151 13.74 2.90 7.61
CA VAL A 151 12.92 2.37 8.71
C VAL A 151 13.18 0.88 8.80
N ASP A 152 13.82 0.44 9.87
CA ASP A 152 14.04 -0.98 10.16
C ASP A 152 12.98 -1.47 11.14
N TYR A 153 12.28 -2.54 10.78
CA TYR A 153 11.21 -3.10 11.63
C TYR A 153 11.68 -4.27 12.48
N LEU A 154 12.91 -4.74 12.24
CA LEU A 154 13.59 -5.77 13.03
C LEU A 154 14.93 -5.21 13.51
N CYS A 155 15.27 -5.48 14.77
CA CYS A 155 16.63 -5.23 15.26
C CYS A 155 17.59 -6.27 14.67
N GLU A 156 18.89 -5.95 14.58
CA GLU A 156 19.93 -6.80 13.94
C GLU A 156 20.02 -8.27 14.43
N LYS A 157 19.43 -8.60 15.57
CA LYS A 157 19.42 -9.96 16.14
C LYS A 157 18.03 -10.56 16.27
N GLU A 158 17.00 -9.81 15.88
CA GLU A 158 15.64 -10.28 15.97
C GLU A 158 15.34 -11.20 14.79
N ILE A 159 14.87 -12.41 15.10
CA ILE A 159 14.43 -13.37 14.10
C ILE A 159 12.98 -13.68 14.42
N VAL A 160 12.10 -13.51 13.44
CA VAL A 160 10.69 -13.88 13.57
C VAL A 160 10.51 -15.26 12.94
N PRO A 161 10.31 -16.32 13.75
CA PRO A 161 9.96 -17.62 13.22
C PRO A 161 8.59 -17.54 12.56
N THR A 162 8.47 -18.05 11.35
CA THR A 162 7.17 -18.12 10.69
C THR A 162 6.57 -19.50 10.92
N PRO A 163 5.27 -19.62 11.19
CA PRO A 163 4.61 -20.92 11.41
C PRO A 163 4.49 -21.75 10.11
N VAL A 164 5.07 -21.26 9.01
CA VAL A 164 4.97 -21.83 7.68
C VAL A 164 6.23 -22.64 7.41
N ARG A 165 6.04 -23.95 7.20
CA ARG A 165 7.10 -24.81 6.68
C ARG A 165 7.40 -24.44 5.24
N PHE A 166 8.67 -24.20 4.98
CA PHE A 166 9.13 -23.75 3.69
C PHE A 166 9.82 -24.89 2.93
N GLU A 167 9.07 -25.53 2.05
CA GLU A 167 9.58 -26.59 1.18
C GLU A 167 10.14 -25.95 -0.11
N CYS A 168 11.46 -25.79 -0.15
CA CYS A 168 12.17 -25.12 -1.24
C CYS A 168 13.22 -26.07 -1.83
N GLY A 169 12.91 -26.64 -3.00
CA GLY A 169 13.92 -27.18 -3.93
C GLY A 169 14.56 -26.04 -4.74
N GLU A 170 15.74 -26.25 -5.33
CA GLU A 170 16.58 -25.17 -5.90
C GLU A 170 15.86 -24.26 -6.92
N ASP A 171 15.04 -24.81 -7.83
CA ASP A 171 14.46 -24.06 -8.95
C ASP A 171 13.01 -23.56 -8.73
N THR A 172 12.18 -24.28 -7.96
CA THR A 172 10.74 -23.97 -7.78
C THR A 172 10.48 -22.89 -6.72
N CYS A 173 11.47 -22.65 -5.87
CA CYS A 173 11.37 -21.82 -4.68
C CYS A 173 11.10 -20.33 -4.98
N ARG A 174 11.76 -19.78 -6.01
CA ARG A 174 11.60 -18.39 -6.40
C ARG A 174 10.17 -18.08 -6.85
N LEU A 175 9.62 -18.91 -7.72
CA LEU A 175 8.25 -18.74 -8.24
C LEU A 175 7.24 -18.84 -7.10
N ASN A 176 7.38 -19.84 -6.22
CA ASN A 176 6.52 -19.99 -5.06
C ASN A 176 6.49 -18.71 -4.19
N LEU A 177 7.64 -18.11 -3.91
CA LEU A 177 7.72 -16.87 -3.13
C LEU A 177 7.13 -15.67 -3.88
N GLU A 178 7.41 -15.51 -5.18
CA GLU A 178 6.84 -14.45 -6.00
C GLU A 178 5.30 -14.51 -6.06
N GLU A 179 4.73 -15.72 -6.02
CA GLU A 179 3.30 -15.95 -6.13
C GLU A 179 2.55 -15.85 -4.80
N ASN A 180 3.19 -16.25 -3.70
CA ASN A 180 2.52 -16.45 -2.43
C ASN A 180 2.86 -15.42 -1.36
N LEU A 181 3.94 -14.64 -1.51
CA LEU A 181 4.23 -13.54 -0.59
C LEU A 181 3.56 -12.25 -1.01
N THR A 182 2.79 -11.68 -0.08
CA THR A 182 2.24 -10.34 -0.20
C THR A 182 2.68 -9.46 0.96
N LEU A 183 2.83 -8.17 0.70
CA LEU A 183 3.23 -7.17 1.68
C LEU A 183 2.32 -5.95 1.55
N SER A 184 1.82 -5.45 2.67
CA SER A 184 1.22 -4.13 2.78
C SER A 184 2.07 -3.24 3.67
N CYS A 185 2.30 -2.01 3.23
CA CYS A 185 2.93 -0.97 4.03
C CYS A 185 2.04 0.27 3.98
N ILE A 186 1.28 0.48 5.04
CA ILE A 186 0.35 1.60 5.15
C ILE A 186 1.03 2.72 5.91
N VAL A 187 1.18 3.86 5.26
CA VAL A 187 1.59 5.11 5.90
C VAL A 187 0.34 5.81 6.39
N ILE A 188 0.33 6.15 7.67
CA ILE A 188 -0.76 6.85 8.34
C ILE A 188 -0.23 8.20 8.81
N ASN A 189 -0.94 9.26 8.47
CA ASN A 189 -0.66 10.61 8.95
C ASN A 189 -1.67 10.94 10.06
N PRO A 190 -1.26 10.93 11.35
CA PRO A 190 -2.17 11.16 12.46
C PRO A 190 -2.79 12.56 12.44
N THR A 191 -2.04 13.57 11.99
CA THR A 191 -2.51 14.96 11.90
C THR A 191 -3.60 15.12 10.85
N ARG A 192 -3.41 14.51 9.68
CA ARG A 192 -4.34 14.60 8.55
C ARG A 192 -5.51 13.64 8.68
N LYS A 193 -5.38 12.60 9.52
CA LYS A 193 -6.35 11.49 9.63
C LYS A 193 -6.60 10.83 8.28
N ARG A 194 -5.51 10.56 7.57
CA ARG A 194 -5.49 9.97 6.24
C ARG A 194 -4.41 8.90 6.19
N ALA A 195 -4.56 7.95 5.28
CA ALA A 195 -3.59 6.88 5.06
C ALA A 195 -3.33 6.62 3.57
N ALA A 196 -2.26 5.88 3.27
CA ALA A 196 -2.01 5.35 1.94
C ALA A 196 -1.15 4.08 2.02
N ASN A 197 -1.45 3.09 1.18
CA ASN A 197 -0.58 1.94 1.00
C ASN A 197 0.53 2.27 -0.03
N VAL A 198 1.78 2.27 0.42
CA VAL A 198 2.97 2.58 -0.38
C VAL A 198 3.73 1.33 -0.85
N SER A 199 3.17 0.13 -0.65
CA SER A 199 3.73 -1.13 -1.14
C SER A 199 3.21 -1.52 -2.52
N SER A 200 3.98 -2.34 -3.24
CA SER A 200 3.57 -2.92 -4.53
C SER A 200 2.69 -4.17 -4.38
N LEU A 201 2.23 -4.50 -3.18
CA LEU A 201 1.57 -5.75 -2.78
C LEU A 201 2.40 -7.02 -2.98
N ARG A 202 2.97 -7.22 -4.16
CA ARG A 202 3.79 -8.38 -4.54
C ARG A 202 5.24 -7.98 -4.77
N PRO A 203 6.20 -8.91 -4.60
CA PRO A 203 7.60 -8.63 -4.85
C PRO A 203 7.83 -8.39 -6.35
N ILE A 204 8.65 -7.40 -6.66
CA ILE A 204 9.09 -7.07 -8.02
C ILE A 204 10.37 -7.85 -8.36
N LEU A 205 11.17 -8.17 -7.35
CA LEU A 205 12.42 -8.90 -7.47
C LEU A 205 12.58 -9.86 -6.29
N VAL A 206 12.97 -11.09 -6.60
CA VAL A 206 13.33 -12.12 -5.63
C VAL A 206 14.71 -12.66 -6.00
N GLN A 207 15.65 -12.53 -5.07
CA GLN A 207 17.04 -12.92 -5.24
C GLN A 207 17.47 -13.83 -4.11
N ARG A 208 18.16 -14.92 -4.45
CA ARG A 208 18.79 -15.79 -3.46
C ARG A 208 20.27 -15.45 -3.39
N HIS A 209 20.75 -15.17 -2.18
CA HIS A 209 22.17 -14.96 -1.93
C HIS A 209 22.89 -16.30 -2.07
N TRP A 210 23.90 -16.35 -2.93
CA TRP A 210 24.60 -17.59 -3.29
C TRP A 210 25.36 -18.22 -2.12
N LEU A 211 25.95 -17.40 -1.23
CA LEU A 211 26.70 -17.90 -0.06
C LEU A 211 25.81 -18.29 1.12
N THR A 212 24.99 -17.37 1.62
CA THR A 212 24.16 -17.59 2.82
C THR A 212 22.89 -18.40 2.52
N GLY A 213 22.48 -18.50 1.26
CA GLY A 213 21.23 -19.11 0.85
C GLY A 213 19.98 -18.30 1.22
N GLU A 214 20.15 -17.13 1.85
CA GLU A 214 19.06 -16.22 2.21
C GLU A 214 18.37 -15.65 0.97
N ILE A 215 17.09 -15.35 1.11
CA ILE A 215 16.24 -14.86 0.03
C ILE A 215 15.85 -13.43 0.33
N GLN A 216 16.27 -12.52 -0.54
CA GLN A 216 15.89 -11.12 -0.49
C GLN A 216 14.74 -10.88 -1.45
N LEU A 217 13.65 -10.32 -0.93
CA LEU A 217 12.49 -9.86 -1.67
C LEU A 217 12.45 -8.35 -1.66
N GLN A 218 12.20 -7.78 -2.83
CA GLN A 218 12.04 -6.35 -3.00
C GLN A 218 10.64 -6.01 -3.49
N TYR A 219 9.96 -5.16 -2.74
CA TYR A 219 8.69 -4.55 -3.12
C TYR A 219 8.98 -3.08 -3.41
N THR A 220 8.46 -2.54 -4.50
CA THR A 220 8.79 -1.16 -4.89
C THR A 220 7.60 -0.46 -5.53
N THR A 221 7.24 0.69 -4.96
CA THR A 221 6.24 1.59 -5.53
C THR A 221 6.94 2.83 -6.04
N ILE A 222 6.54 3.30 -7.23
CA ILE A 222 7.06 4.55 -7.78
C ILE A 222 6.09 5.69 -7.47
N LEU A 223 6.57 6.69 -6.75
CA LEU A 223 5.83 7.90 -6.40
C LEU A 223 6.36 9.11 -7.16
N ALA A 224 5.53 10.14 -7.28
CA ALA A 224 5.92 11.41 -7.87
C ALA A 224 6.82 12.19 -6.91
N GLY A 225 8.01 12.56 -7.39
CA GLY A 225 9.01 13.34 -6.67
C GLY A 225 8.75 14.84 -6.67
N HIS A 226 9.81 15.60 -6.36
CA HIS A 226 9.76 17.05 -6.17
C HIS A 226 10.06 17.84 -7.45
N GLN A 227 10.98 17.38 -8.30
CA GLN A 227 11.52 18.16 -9.41
C GLN A 227 11.28 17.46 -10.75
N ARG A 228 10.45 18.07 -11.60
CA ARG A 228 10.15 17.54 -12.93
C ARG A 228 11.39 17.60 -13.83
N GLY A 229 11.62 16.55 -14.63
CA GLY A 229 12.71 16.51 -15.61
C GLY A 229 14.10 16.19 -15.04
N ARG A 230 14.20 15.84 -13.75
CA ARG A 230 15.43 15.33 -13.11
C ARG A 230 15.23 13.89 -12.66
N SER A 231 16.30 13.21 -12.23
CA SER A 231 16.20 11.86 -11.65
C SER A 231 15.33 11.81 -10.38
N SER A 232 15.17 12.94 -9.69
CA SER A 232 14.25 13.14 -8.57
C SER A 232 12.80 13.46 -8.97
N GLU A 233 12.44 13.33 -10.27
CA GLU A 233 11.04 13.40 -10.73
C GLU A 233 10.22 12.23 -10.19
N PHE A 234 10.87 11.10 -9.97
CA PHE A 234 10.26 9.89 -9.42
C PHE A 234 11.08 9.41 -8.24
N VAL A 235 10.37 8.81 -7.28
CA VAL A 235 10.95 8.27 -6.06
C VAL A 235 10.50 6.82 -5.93
N GLN A 236 11.42 5.95 -5.54
CA GLN A 236 11.16 4.56 -5.23
C GLN A 236 10.92 4.44 -3.73
N CYS A 237 9.71 4.05 -3.33
CA CYS A 237 9.47 3.51 -1.99
C CYS A 237 9.78 2.02 -2.03
N ARG A 238 10.91 1.63 -1.46
CA ARG A 238 11.45 0.28 -1.55
C ARG A 238 11.35 -0.40 -0.20
N MET A 239 10.59 -1.49 -0.15
CA MET A 239 10.59 -2.41 0.98
C MET A 239 11.51 -3.58 0.66
N VAL A 240 12.44 -3.88 1.55
CA VAL A 240 13.32 -5.04 1.47
C VAL A 240 12.94 -6.01 2.59
N VAL A 241 12.72 -7.26 2.22
CA VAL A 241 12.44 -8.35 3.16
C VAL A 241 13.49 -9.43 2.94
N THR A 242 14.25 -9.77 3.98
CA THR A 242 15.23 -10.85 3.92
C THR A 242 14.67 -12.03 4.71
N CYS A 243 14.55 -13.18 4.04
CA CYS A 243 14.10 -14.42 4.62
C CYS A 243 15.22 -15.46 4.61
N GLY A 244 15.38 -16.21 5.69
CA GLY A 244 16.32 -17.33 5.79
C GLY A 244 15.60 -18.64 6.08
N ARG A 245 16.33 -19.76 5.94
CA ARG A 245 15.85 -21.06 6.42
C ARG A 245 16.03 -21.13 7.93
N GLY A 246 14.97 -21.48 8.65
CA GLY A 246 14.97 -21.72 10.08
C GLY A 246 15.25 -23.16 10.43
N GLY A 247 16.27 -23.38 11.27
CA GLY A 247 16.58 -24.64 11.96
C GLY A 247 16.50 -25.93 11.12
N GLU A 248 16.35 -27.06 11.81
CA GLU A 248 16.17 -28.38 11.18
C GLU A 248 14.79 -28.56 10.54
N GLY A 249 13.79 -27.78 10.97
CA GLY A 249 12.39 -27.88 10.51
C GLY A 249 12.08 -27.22 9.16
N GLY A 250 13.03 -26.44 8.60
CA GLY A 250 12.85 -25.80 7.30
C GLY A 250 11.79 -24.70 7.27
N GLU A 251 11.48 -24.08 8.40
CA GLU A 251 10.53 -22.95 8.46
C GLU A 251 11.14 -21.72 7.78
N LEU A 252 10.31 -20.88 7.14
CA LEU A 252 10.78 -19.58 6.68
C LEU A 252 11.02 -18.70 7.91
N GLN A 253 12.10 -17.93 7.95
CA GLN A 253 12.35 -16.96 9.02
C GLN A 253 12.52 -15.58 8.41
N VAL A 254 11.74 -14.61 8.90
CA VAL A 254 11.94 -13.20 8.51
C VAL A 254 13.07 -12.64 9.38
N ARG A 255 14.12 -12.13 8.72
CA ARG A 255 15.37 -11.67 9.35
C ARG A 255 15.58 -10.17 9.20
N GLU A 256 15.10 -9.60 8.10
CA GLU A 256 15.12 -8.16 7.87
C GLU A 256 13.80 -7.74 7.24
N VAL A 257 13.26 -6.63 7.72
CA VAL A 257 12.21 -5.88 7.03
C VAL A 257 12.61 -4.42 7.14
N SER A 258 12.82 -3.76 6.00
CA SER A 258 13.25 -2.36 5.98
C SER A 258 12.57 -1.54 4.87
N LEU A 259 12.26 -0.27 5.16
CA LEU A 259 11.76 0.72 4.22
C LEU A 259 12.84 1.73 3.88
N LEU A 260 13.06 1.95 2.59
CA LEU A 260 13.91 3.00 2.07
C LEU A 260 13.15 3.83 1.05
N THR A 261 13.63 5.05 0.87
CA THR A 261 13.17 5.95 -0.20
C THR A 261 14.36 6.45 -0.98
N GLU A 262 14.39 6.10 -2.26
CA GLU A 262 15.52 6.38 -3.15
C GLU A 262 15.01 7.15 -4.37
N ASP A 263 15.83 8.03 -4.94
CA ASP A 263 15.58 8.54 -6.27
C ASP A 263 15.84 7.44 -7.33
N MET A 264 15.71 7.80 -8.61
CA MET A 264 15.90 6.84 -9.69
C MET A 264 17.37 6.53 -10.00
N ASP A 265 18.31 7.27 -9.40
CA ASP A 265 19.75 7.02 -9.44
C ASP A 265 20.23 6.23 -8.22
N GLU A 266 19.29 5.65 -7.44
CA GLU A 266 19.57 4.84 -6.24
C GLU A 266 20.20 5.66 -5.10
N LYS A 267 20.05 6.99 -5.13
CA LYS A 267 20.45 7.86 -4.03
C LYS A 267 19.33 7.91 -2.99
N ASN A 268 19.68 7.62 -1.74
CA ASN A 268 18.76 7.75 -0.62
C ASN A 268 18.32 9.21 -0.44
N LEU A 269 17.01 9.39 -0.28
CA LEU A 269 16.42 10.64 0.13
C LEU A 269 16.63 10.87 1.63
N THR A 270 16.71 12.13 2.03
CA THR A 270 16.68 12.51 3.44
C THR A 270 15.30 12.29 4.05
N GLY A 271 15.18 12.22 5.38
CA GLY A 271 13.86 12.13 6.02
C GLY A 271 12.96 13.32 5.69
N LYS A 272 13.51 14.53 5.52
CA LYS A 272 12.74 15.70 5.06
C LYS A 272 12.14 15.51 3.67
N GLU A 273 12.93 15.06 2.71
CA GLU A 273 12.46 14.82 1.34
C GLU A 273 11.41 13.71 1.33
N SER A 274 11.69 12.61 2.04
CA SER A 274 10.82 11.42 2.13
C SER A 274 9.48 11.75 2.77
N LEU A 275 9.49 12.56 3.83
CA LEU A 275 8.29 13.06 4.48
C LEU A 275 7.36 13.78 3.51
N LEU A 276 7.90 14.68 2.68
CA LEU A 276 7.11 15.42 1.71
C LEU A 276 6.49 14.49 0.64
N ILE A 277 7.22 13.43 0.25
CA ILE A 277 6.69 12.40 -0.66
C ILE A 277 5.52 11.66 -0.01
N PHE A 278 5.68 11.19 1.22
CA PHE A 278 4.62 10.46 1.93
C PHE A 278 3.40 11.32 2.20
N GLN A 279 3.58 12.58 2.63
CA GLN A 279 2.46 13.50 2.81
C GLN A 279 1.67 13.69 1.52
N LYS A 280 2.36 13.94 0.40
CA LYS A 280 1.72 14.10 -0.90
C LYS A 280 0.97 12.84 -1.35
N ALA A 281 1.54 11.67 -1.10
CA ALA A 281 0.93 10.39 -1.42
C ALA A 281 -0.34 10.12 -0.58
N VAL A 282 -0.28 10.40 0.71
CA VAL A 282 -1.40 10.28 1.65
C VAL A 282 -2.52 11.25 1.29
N ASP A 283 -2.20 12.52 1.06
CA ASP A 283 -3.21 13.58 0.88
C ASP A 283 -3.88 13.50 -0.50
N SER A 284 -3.10 13.26 -1.56
CA SER A 284 -3.51 13.48 -2.95
C SER A 284 -3.09 12.38 -3.93
N GLY A 285 -2.64 11.22 -3.44
CA GLY A 285 -2.33 10.08 -4.31
C GLY A 285 -3.59 9.54 -4.99
N GLY A 286 -3.52 9.22 -6.29
CA GLY A 286 -4.59 8.46 -6.94
C GLY A 286 -4.62 7.03 -6.38
N ARG A 287 -5.77 6.36 -6.43
CA ARG A 287 -5.90 4.95 -6.09
C ARG A 287 -6.25 4.16 -7.33
N LYS A 288 -5.60 3.02 -7.55
CA LYS A 288 -5.87 2.18 -8.72
C LYS A 288 -5.78 0.71 -8.35
N ILE A 289 -6.78 -0.06 -8.74
CA ILE A 289 -6.70 -1.52 -8.72
C ILE A 289 -5.66 -1.92 -9.75
N GLY A 290 -4.47 -2.30 -9.30
CA GLY A 290 -3.42 -2.82 -10.16
C GLY A 290 -3.80 -4.18 -10.75
N LYS A 291 -3.40 -4.44 -11.99
CA LYS A 291 -3.42 -5.80 -12.55
C LYS A 291 -2.16 -6.55 -12.11
N ARG A 292 -2.27 -7.86 -11.91
CA ARG A 292 -1.11 -8.71 -11.56
C ARG A 292 0.01 -8.49 -12.58
N GLY A 293 1.20 -8.10 -12.10
CA GLY A 293 2.39 -7.87 -12.92
C GLY A 293 2.55 -6.43 -13.41
N GLU A 294 1.52 -5.60 -13.28
CA GLU A 294 1.56 -4.20 -13.69
C GLU A 294 2.60 -3.39 -12.90
N GLU A 295 2.82 -3.72 -11.61
CA GLU A 295 3.84 -3.02 -10.80
C GLU A 295 5.25 -3.28 -11.34
N ARG A 296 5.54 -4.52 -11.72
CA ARG A 296 6.82 -4.94 -12.29
C ARG A 296 7.05 -4.31 -13.66
N GLU A 297 6.04 -4.33 -14.53
CA GLU A 297 6.12 -3.68 -15.83
C GLU A 297 6.33 -2.17 -15.70
N SER A 298 5.54 -1.53 -14.84
CA SER A 298 5.63 -0.10 -14.54
C SER A 298 7.01 0.30 -14.02
N TYR A 299 7.58 -0.51 -13.12
CA TYR A 299 8.92 -0.33 -12.61
C TYR A 299 9.97 -0.41 -13.73
N VAL A 300 9.94 -1.47 -14.54
CA VAL A 300 10.88 -1.68 -15.65
C VAL A 300 10.77 -0.58 -16.69
N CYS A 301 9.55 -0.18 -17.07
CA CYS A 301 9.29 0.88 -18.03
C CYS A 301 9.85 2.22 -17.57
N ARG A 302 9.62 2.62 -16.30
CA ARG A 302 10.17 3.88 -15.76
C ARG A 302 11.70 3.84 -15.69
N ARG A 303 12.29 2.75 -15.22
CA ARG A 303 13.75 2.59 -15.14
C ARG A 303 14.41 2.66 -16.53
N LYS A 304 13.79 2.06 -17.56
CA LYS A 304 14.25 2.18 -18.95
C LYS A 304 14.15 3.62 -19.47
N LYS A 305 13.02 4.30 -19.23
CA LYS A 305 12.80 5.68 -19.69
C LYS A 305 13.87 6.61 -19.16
N ILE A 306 14.17 6.54 -17.87
CA ILE A 306 15.17 7.40 -17.22
C ILE A 306 16.59 7.12 -17.72
N LYS A 307 16.96 5.85 -17.89
CA LYS A 307 18.25 5.48 -18.50
C LYS A 307 18.40 6.02 -19.92
N ASN A 308 17.31 6.05 -20.70
CA ASN A 308 17.32 6.61 -22.04
C ASN A 308 17.40 8.15 -22.01
N THR A 309 16.63 8.81 -21.16
CA THR A 309 16.68 10.28 -21.01
C THR A 309 18.05 10.76 -20.52
N GLY A 310 18.72 9.99 -19.64
CA GLY A 310 20.10 10.27 -19.23
C GLY A 310 21.11 10.13 -20.37
N LYS A 311 20.94 9.14 -21.26
CA LYS A 311 21.76 9.00 -22.47
C LYS A 311 21.55 10.15 -23.45
N ASP A 312 20.31 10.57 -23.65
CA ASP A 312 19.96 11.69 -24.54
C ASP A 312 20.51 13.02 -24.00
N PHE A 313 20.49 13.20 -22.67
CA PHE A 313 21.09 14.37 -22.00
C PHE A 313 22.62 14.40 -22.15
N ILE A 314 23.30 13.26 -21.98
CA ILE A 314 24.75 13.14 -22.20
C ILE A 314 25.11 13.37 -23.67
N SER A 315 24.27 12.89 -24.61
CA SER A 315 24.44 13.10 -26.03
C SER A 315 24.28 14.59 -26.41
N GLY A 316 23.28 15.27 -25.84
CA GLY A 316 23.06 16.71 -26.04
C GLY A 316 24.21 17.57 -25.51
N TYR A 317 24.78 17.21 -24.36
CA TYR A 317 25.97 17.88 -23.84
C TYR A 317 27.20 17.67 -24.72
N LYS A 318 27.44 16.46 -25.24
CA LYS A 318 28.52 16.23 -26.22
C LYS A 318 28.33 17.06 -27.50
N PHE A 319 27.09 17.25 -27.94
CA PHE A 319 26.77 18.07 -29.12
C PHE A 319 27.01 19.57 -28.86
N LEU A 320 26.67 20.06 -27.67
CA LEU A 320 26.90 21.46 -27.28
C LEU A 320 28.40 21.77 -27.05
N TYR A 321 29.17 20.82 -26.53
CA TYR A 321 30.63 20.98 -26.44
C TYR A 321 31.32 20.93 -27.80
N ALA A 322 30.78 20.19 -28.77
CA ALA A 322 31.31 20.14 -30.13
C ALA A 322 31.01 21.41 -30.96
N LEU A 323 29.98 22.20 -30.57
CA LEU A 323 29.61 23.46 -31.24
C LEU A 323 30.17 24.71 -30.55
N GLY A 324 30.85 24.56 -29.41
CA GLY A 324 31.47 25.65 -28.65
C GLY A 324 32.98 25.77 -28.81
N THR A 325 33.57 25.01 -29.73
CA THR A 325 34.99 25.05 -30.10
C THR A 325 35.12 25.28 -31.61
N GLU A 326 34.72 26.46 -32.06
CA GLU A 326 35.21 27.10 -33.30
C GLU A 326 35.44 28.58 -33.04
#